data_AF-A0A256XFC6-F1
#
_entry.id   AF-A0A256XFC6-F1
#
_cell.length_a   1.000
_cell.length_b   1.000
_cell.length_c   1.000
_cell.angle_alpha   90.00
_cell.angle_beta   90.00
_cell.angle_gamma   90.00
#
_symmetry.space_group_name_H-M   'P 1'
#
loop_
_entity.id
_entity.type
_entity.pdbx_description
1 polymer ?
#
loop_
_entity_poly.entity_id
_entity_poly.type
_entity_poly.pdbx_seq_one_letter_code
_entity_poly.pdbx_strand_id
1 'polypeptide(L)' 'MNSILPSSVTSSLANKCPSCGKTMSIDFEITRDDYRYRTKVVERVLSCNLCRIRIRQYIYLW' A
#
# COMPACT_ATOMS: atom_id res chain seq x y z
N MET A 1 20.46 -14.26 -2.55
CA MET A 1 20.03 -12.84 -2.49
C MET A 1 18.72 -12.80 -1.73
N ASN A 2 18.75 -12.62 -0.42
CA ASN A 2 17.55 -12.60 0.43
C ASN A 2 17.39 -11.20 0.99
N SER A 3 16.48 -10.41 0.41
CA SER A 3 16.09 -9.12 0.97
C SER A 3 15.13 -9.37 2.14
N ILE A 4 15.72 -9.47 3.33
CA ILE A 4 14.99 -9.35 4.60
C ILE A 4 14.54 -7.90 4.71
N LEU A 5 13.23 -7.64 4.58
CA LEU A 5 12.68 -6.31 4.87
C LEU A 5 12.77 -6.06 6.39
N PRO A 6 13.37 -4.94 6.84
CA PRO A 6 13.49 -4.65 8.27
C PRO A 6 12.12 -4.26 8.84
N SER A 7 11.83 -4.83 10.01
CA SER A 7 10.60 -4.78 10.79
C SER A 7 10.29 -3.42 11.46
N SER A 8 10.67 -2.30 10.84
CA SER A 8 10.52 -0.96 11.40
C SER A 8 9.99 0.05 10.37
N VAL A 9 8.91 -0.29 9.68
CA VAL A 9 8.17 0.67 8.83
C VAL A 9 7.05 1.29 9.67
N THR A 10 7.40 2.27 10.50
CA THR A 10 6.45 3.13 11.20
C THR A 10 5.67 3.99 10.20
N SER A 11 4.44 3.55 9.87
CA SER A 11 3.23 4.23 9.37
C SER A 11 3.28 5.50 8.49
N SER A 12 4.44 5.90 7.96
CA SER A 12 4.63 7.08 7.08
C SER A 12 5.16 6.69 5.68
N LEU A 13 5.32 5.40 5.43
CA LEU A 13 5.74 4.80 4.15
C LEU A 13 4.56 4.38 3.27
N ALA A 14 3.32 4.64 3.68
CA ALA A 14 2.14 4.02 3.08
C ALA A 14 1.95 4.34 1.59
N ASN A 15 2.61 5.40 1.08
CA ASN A 15 2.50 5.84 -0.31
C ASN A 15 3.88 6.00 -0.99
N LYS A 16 4.96 5.36 -0.55
CA LYS A 16 6.26 5.50 -1.23
C LYS A 16 6.53 4.37 -2.22
N CYS A 17 7.09 4.71 -3.37
CA CYS A 17 7.50 3.75 -4.38
C CYS A 17 8.66 2.90 -3.83
N PRO A 18 8.56 1.56 -3.83
CA PRO A 18 9.62 0.69 -3.31
C PRO A 18 10.89 0.73 -4.16
N SER A 19 10.81 1.20 -5.41
CA SER A 19 11.95 1.27 -6.32
C SER A 19 12.72 2.59 -6.20
N CYS A 20 12.03 3.74 -6.18
CA CYS A 20 12.69 5.06 -6.17
C CYS A 20 12.46 5.90 -4.91
N GLY A 21 11.66 5.42 -3.95
CA GLY A 21 11.32 6.15 -2.72
C GLY A 21 10.37 7.33 -2.90
N LYS A 22 10.00 7.70 -4.14
CA LYS A 22 9.10 8.83 -4.41
C LYS A 22 7.67 8.52 -3.96
N THR A 23 6.95 9.53 -3.49
CA THR A 23 5.52 9.42 -3.21
C THR A 23 4.74 9.03 -4.47
N MET A 24 3.87 8.04 -4.32
CA MET A 24 2.97 7.48 -5.32
C MET A 24 1.61 8.20 -5.27
N SER A 25 0.98 8.31 -6.44
CA SER A 25 -0.40 8.79 -6.57
C SER A 25 -1.38 7.67 -6.26
N ILE A 26 -2.53 8.00 -5.66
CA ILE A 26 -3.65 7.06 -5.50
C ILE A 26 -4.54 7.19 -6.73
N ASP A 27 -4.62 6.15 -7.55
CA ASP A 27 -5.48 6.13 -8.75
C ASP A 27 -6.92 5.74 -8.40
N PHE A 28 -7.10 4.90 -7.39
CA PHE A 28 -8.38 4.36 -6.96
C PHE A 28 -8.32 4.00 -5.47
N GLU A 29 -9.40 4.27 -4.73
CA GLU A 29 -9.55 3.86 -3.33
C GLU A 29 -11.01 3.52 -3.05
N ILE A 30 -11.24 2.36 -2.45
CA ILE A 30 -12.56 1.92 -1.99
C ILE A 30 -12.45 1.31 -0.61
N THR A 31 -13.45 1.58 0.22
CA THR A 31 -13.62 0.91 1.50
C THR A 31 -14.72 -0.13 1.37
N ARG A 32 -14.44 -1.36 1.82
CA ARG A 32 -15.42 -2.44 1.88
C ARG A 32 -15.37 -3.14 3.22
N ASP A 33 -16.50 -3.71 3.63
CA ASP A 33 -16.53 -4.58 4.80
C ASP A 33 -15.93 -5.95 4.42
N ASP A 34 -15.07 -6.48 5.28
CA ASP A 34 -14.56 -7.85 5.21
C ASP A 34 -15.19 -8.67 6.32
N TYR A 35 -16.29 -9.32 5.97
CA TYR A 35 -17.08 -10.13 6.89
C TYR A 35 -16.28 -11.30 7.50
N ARG A 36 -15.29 -11.84 6.78
CA ARG A 36 -14.48 -12.97 7.25
C ARG A 36 -13.70 -12.61 8.51
N TYR A 37 -13.18 -11.39 8.56
CA TYR A 37 -12.38 -10.90 9.69
C TYR A 37 -13.12 -9.85 10.53
N ARG A 38 -14.40 -9.59 10.24
CA ARG A 38 -15.23 -8.56 10.90
C ARG A 38 -14.54 -7.20 10.98
N THR A 39 -13.84 -6.82 9.92
CA THR A 39 -13.02 -5.61 9.81
C THR A 39 -13.41 -4.84 8.55
N LYS A 40 -13.04 -3.56 8.48
CA LYS A 40 -13.11 -2.81 7.22
C LYS A 40 -11.79 -2.89 6.49
N VAL A 41 -11.84 -3.06 5.17
CA VAL A 41 -10.66 -3.08 4.31
C VAL A 41 -10.71 -1.90 3.36
N VAL A 42 -9.65 -1.11 3.36
CA VAL A 42 -9.40 -0.11 2.31
C VAL A 42 -8.55 -0.76 1.24
N GLU A 43 -9.13 -0.95 0.06
CA GLU A 43 -8.42 -1.39 -1.13
C GLU A 43 -8.10 -0.16 -1.98
N ARG A 44 -6.83 0.00 -2.34
CA ARG A 44 -6.39 1.10 -3.20
C ARG A 44 -5.31 0.71 -4.19
N VAL A 45 -5.24 1.46 -5.28
CA VAL A 45 -4.22 1.32 -6.33
C VAL A 45 -3.31 2.54 -6.29
N LEU A 46 -2.02 2.31 -6.10
CA LEU A 46 -0.97 3.32 -6.07
C LEU A 46 -0.15 3.26 -7.36
N SER A 47 0.12 4.41 -7.97
CA SER A 47 0.93 4.55 -9.19
C SER A 47 2.15 5.43 -8.96
N CYS A 48 3.32 4.96 -9.39
CA CYS A 48 4.53 5.77 -9.44
C CYS A 48 4.74 6.30 -10.85
N ASN A 49 4.61 7.62 -11.05
CA ASN A 49 4.78 8.24 -12.37
C ASN A 49 6.23 8.19 -12.90
N LEU A 50 7.22 7.97 -12.02
CA LEU A 50 8.63 7.87 -12.42
C LEU A 50 8.99 6.44 -12.86
N CYS A 51 8.74 5.46 -12.00
CA CYS A 51 9.08 4.06 -12.27
C CYS A 51 8.03 3.32 -13.10
N ARG A 52 6.84 3.92 -13.30
CA ARG A 52 5.66 3.32 -13.96
C ARG A 52 5.18 2.02 -13.30
N ILE A 53 5.42 1.88 -11.99
CA ILE A 53 4.95 0.74 -11.18
C ILE A 53 3.56 1.04 -10.62
N ARG A 54 2.72 0.00 -10.60
CA ARG A 54 1.40 -0.02 -9.96
C ARG A 54 1.38 -1.02 -8.81
N ILE A 55 0.85 -0.61 -7.66
CA ILE A 55 0.75 -1.44 -6.46
C ILE A 55 -0.69 -1.46 -5.99
N ARG A 56 -1.21 -2.65 -5.72
CA ARG A 56 -2.50 -2.84 -5.05
C ARG A 56 -2.26 -3.02 -3.57
N GLN A 57 -2.86 -2.17 -2.75
CA GLN A 57 -2.68 -2.19 -1.30
C GLN A 57 -4.02 -2.46 -0.60
N TYR A 58 -3.96 -3.33 0.42
CA TYR A 58 -5.07 -3.63 1.31
C TYR A 58 -4.70 -3.18 2.72
N ILE A 59 -5.49 -2.28 3.30
CA ILE A 59 -5.31 -1.79 4.66
C ILE A 59 -6.50 -2.30 5.49
N TYR A 60 -6.19 -3.13 6.48
CA TYR A 60 -7.19 -3.67 7.41
C TYR A 60 -7.36 -2.72 8.59
N LEU A 61 -8.59 -2.28 8.83
CA LEU A 61 -8.98 -1.37 9.90
C LEU A 61 -9.62 -2.16 11.04
N TRP A 62 -8.81 -2.51 12.04
CA TRP A 62 -9.21 -3.26 13.23
C TRP A 62 -9.73 -2.33 14.32
#